data_AF-A0A1H7JXG2-F1
#
_entry.id   AF-A0A1H7JXG2-F1
#
_cell.length_a   1.000
_cell.length_b   1.000
_cell.length_c   1.000
_cell.angle_alpha   90.00
_cell.angle_beta   90.00
_cell.angle_gamma   90.00
#
_symmetry.space_group_name_H-M   'P 1'
#
loop_
_entity.id
_entity.type
_entity.pdbx_description
1 polymer ?
#
loop_
_entity_poly.entity_id
_entity_poly.type
_entity_poly.pdbx_seq_one_letter_code
_entity_poly.pdbx_strand_id
1 'polypeptide(L)'
;MPYTDPLEPMLQREEELRRQIARRLAEEAGAIPLVLSVDHLAAADEAIATWAEQGEEEQDQRAFRPIGPLQELLAEHRDMIERIAELQDRRLS
;
A
#
# COMPACT_ATOMS: atom_id res chain seq x y z
N MET A 1 22.05 23.92 -1.27
CA MET A 1 20.64 23.60 -0.94
C MET A 1 20.54 22.09 -0.94
N PRO A 2 20.11 21.43 0.15
CA PRO A 2 19.93 19.99 0.09
C PRO A 2 18.85 19.74 -0.95
N TYR A 3 19.20 19.00 -1.99
CA TYR A 3 18.26 18.55 -3.00
C TYR A 3 17.44 17.47 -2.28
N THR A 4 16.43 17.89 -1.51
CA THR A 4 15.50 16.94 -0.88
C THR A 4 14.86 16.19 -2.03
N ASP A 5 15.13 14.89 -2.11
CA ASP A 5 14.64 14.10 -3.21
C ASP A 5 13.12 14.10 -3.11
N PRO A 6 12.37 14.51 -4.14
CA PRO A 6 10.91 14.51 -4.07
C PRO A 6 10.33 13.10 -3.86
N LEU A 7 11.15 12.05 -4.07
CA LEU A 7 10.83 10.66 -3.76
C LEU A 7 10.91 10.33 -2.25
N GLU A 8 11.79 10.96 -1.47
CA GLU A 8 11.90 10.70 -0.02
C GLU A 8 10.57 10.83 0.74
N PRO A 9 9.80 11.93 0.60
CA PRO A 9 8.52 12.05 1.28
C PRO A 9 7.46 11.07 0.75
N MET A 10 7.57 10.65 -0.52
CA MET A 10 6.65 9.67 -1.10
C MET A 10 6.93 8.26 -0.58
N LEU A 11 8.20 7.88 -0.46
CA LEU A 11 8.62 6.60 0.13
C LEU A 11 8.24 6.51 1.62
N GLN A 12 8.39 7.61 2.37
CA GLN A 12 7.94 7.65 3.76
C GLN A 12 6.42 7.44 3.87
N ARG A 13 5.65 8.02 2.95
CA ARG A 13 4.20 7.89 2.92
C ARG A 13 3.74 6.49 2.49
N GLU A 14 4.45 5.87 1.55
CA GLU A 14 4.26 4.47 1.16
C GLU A 14 4.49 3.54 2.36
N GLU A 15 5.57 3.74 3.11
CA GLU A 15 5.87 2.92 4.27
C GLU A 15 4.83 3.11 5.39
N GLU A 16 4.32 4.33 5.56
CA GLU A 16 3.22 4.61 6.48
C GLU A 16 1.92 3.91 6.05
N LEU A 17 1.63 3.85 4.74
CA LEU A 17 0.50 3.09 4.21
C LEU A 17 0.64 1.60 4.46
N ARG A 18 1.82 1.03 4.21
CA ARG A 18 2.11 -0.39 4.49
C ARG A 18 1.86 -0.73 5.96
N ARG A 19 2.26 0.15 6.89
CA ARG A 19 2.00 -0.01 8.32
C ARG A 19 0.51 0.09 8.66
N GLN A 20 -0.22 0.99 8.01
CA GLN A 20 -1.67 1.11 8.20
C GLN A 20 -2.41 -0.14 7.71
N ILE A 21 -2.03 -0.68 6.55
CA ILE A 21 -2.55 -1.93 6.00
C ILE A 21 -2.28 -3.09 6.97
N ALA A 22 -1.04 -3.23 7.45
CA ALA A 22 -0.66 -4.26 8.40
C ALA A 22 -1.45 -4.18 9.71
N ARG A 23 -1.66 -2.96 10.22
CA ARG A 23 -2.45 -2.73 11.43
C ARG A 23 -3.90 -3.10 11.20
N ARG A 24 -4.49 -2.69 10.08
CA ARG A 24 -5.87 -3.01 9.71
C ARG A 24 -6.10 -4.51 9.57
N LEU A 25 -5.19 -5.21 8.89
CA LEU A 25 -5.23 -6.67 8.77
C LEU A 25 -5.19 -7.35 10.14
N ALA A 26 -4.33 -6.88 11.04
CA ALA A 26 -4.28 -7.39 12.39
C ALA A 26 -5.60 -7.13 13.14
N GLU A 27 -6.14 -5.91 13.02
CA GLU A 27 -7.41 -5.52 13.64
C GLU A 27 -8.58 -6.39 13.14
N GLU A 28 -8.64 -6.67 11.83
CA GLU A 28 -9.63 -7.58 11.23
C GLU A 28 -9.44 -9.04 11.66
N ALA A 29 -8.20 -9.46 11.92
CA ALA A 29 -7.88 -10.75 12.51
C ALA A 29 -8.18 -10.83 14.03
N GLY A 30 -8.67 -9.73 14.65
CA GLY A 30 -8.98 -9.65 16.07
C GLY A 30 -7.78 -9.34 16.97
N ALA A 31 -6.64 -8.97 16.39
CA ALA A 31 -5.44 -8.55 17.10
C ALA A 31 -5.25 -7.04 16.98
N ILE A 32 -5.07 -6.32 18.09
CA ILE A 32 -4.71 -4.90 18.06
C ILE A 32 -3.24 -4.79 18.49
N PRO A 33 -2.28 -5.03 17.58
CA PRO A 33 -0.88 -5.00 17.94
C PRO A 33 -0.47 -3.57 18.31
N LEU A 34 0.10 -3.43 19.51
CA LEU A 34 0.70 -2.16 19.95
C LEU A 34 1.96 -1.83 19.13
N VAL A 35 2.62 -2.87 18.59
CA VAL A 35 3.80 -2.80 17.73
C VAL A 35 3.61 -3.76 16.57
N LEU A 36 3.85 -3.28 15.35
CA LEU A 36 3.82 -4.08 14.13
C LEU A 36 5.02 -5.03 14.10
N SER A 37 4.79 -6.32 14.37
CA SER A 37 5.76 -7.38 14.11
C SER A 37 6.00 -7.61 12.61
N VAL A 38 7.12 -8.27 12.30
CA VAL A 38 7.49 -8.70 10.93
C VAL A 38 6.36 -9.51 10.28
N ASP A 39 5.67 -10.37 11.03
CA ASP A 39 4.55 -11.16 10.50
C ASP A 39 3.37 -10.29 10.03
N HIS A 40 3.09 -9.17 10.72
CA HIS A 40 2.02 -8.27 10.30
C HIS A 40 2.40 -7.51 9.02
N LEU A 41 3.67 -7.13 8.89
CA LEU A 41 4.18 -6.51 7.67
C LEU A 41 4.17 -7.51 6.51
N ALA A 42 4.54 -8.76 6.76
CA ALA A 42 4.46 -9.83 5.77
C ALA A 42 3.02 -10.09 5.32
N ALA A 43 2.05 -10.08 6.23
CA ALA A 43 0.63 -10.19 5.89
C ALA A 43 0.15 -9.00 5.04
N ALA A 44 0.62 -7.78 5.33
CA ALA A 44 0.34 -6.62 4.49
C ALA A 44 0.95 -6.77 3.10
N ASP A 45 2.19 -7.24 3.00
CA ASP A 45 2.85 -7.48 1.74
C ASP A 45 2.15 -8.55 0.90
N GLU A 46 1.70 -9.62 1.53
CA GLU A 46 0.92 -10.67 0.87
C GLU A 46 -0.42 -10.12 0.38
N ALA A 47 -1.11 -9.29 1.17
CA ALA A 47 -2.35 -8.64 0.76
C ALA A 47 -2.14 -7.66 -0.40
N ILE A 48 -1.05 -6.88 -0.37
CA ILE A 48 -0.66 -5.95 -1.44
C ILE A 48 -0.31 -6.74 -2.71
N ALA A 49 0.49 -7.79 -2.61
CA ALA A 49 0.87 -8.64 -3.73
C ALA A 49 -0.35 -9.32 -4.35
N THR A 50 -1.21 -9.90 -3.52
CA THR A 50 -2.48 -10.49 -3.94
C THR A 50 -3.34 -9.45 -4.66
N TRP A 51 -3.48 -8.24 -4.09
CA TRP A 51 -4.26 -7.16 -4.71
C TRP A 51 -3.67 -6.67 -6.04
N ALA A 52 -2.35 -6.69 -6.17
CA ALA A 52 -1.66 -6.35 -7.42
C ALA A 52 -1.87 -7.44 -8.49
N GLU A 53 -1.73 -8.71 -8.12
CA GLU A 53 -1.89 -9.87 -9.00
C GLU A 53 -3.34 -10.09 -9.45
N GLN A 54 -4.33 -9.75 -8.61
CA GLN A 54 -5.73 -9.91 -8.96
C GLN A 54 -6.21 -9.00 -10.12
N GLY A 55 -5.38 -8.06 -10.60
CA GLY A 55 -5.58 -7.38 -11.87
C GLY A 55 -6.83 -6.50 -11.97
N GLU A 56 -6.85 -5.63 -12.98
CA GLU A 56 -7.91 -4.64 -13.23
C GLU A 56 -9.30 -5.30 -13.39
N GLU A 57 -9.37 -6.53 -13.92
CA GLU A 57 -10.63 -7.25 -14.18
C GLU A 57 -11.41 -7.64 -12.92
N GLU A 58 -10.72 -7.90 -11.81
CA GLU A 58 -11.36 -8.19 -10.52
C GLU A 58 -11.56 -6.94 -9.67
N GLN A 59 -10.77 -5.89 -9.91
CA GLN A 59 -10.94 -4.56 -9.31
C GLN A 59 -12.19 -3.86 -9.85
N ASP A 60 -12.49 -3.94 -11.15
CA ASP A 60 -13.72 -3.38 -11.75
C ASP A 60 -14.99 -3.97 -11.11
N GLN A 61 -14.99 -5.28 -10.84
CA GLN A 61 -16.10 -5.97 -10.17
C GLN A 61 -16.22 -5.61 -8.69
N ARG A 62 -15.11 -5.23 -8.03
CA ARG A 62 -15.08 -4.77 -6.63
C ARG A 62 -15.38 -3.29 -6.49
N ALA A 63 -15.14 -2.47 -7.51
CA ALA A 63 -15.52 -1.05 -7.55
C ALA A 63 -17.04 -0.85 -7.42
N PHE A 64 -17.85 -1.85 -7.81
CA PHE A 64 -19.30 -1.87 -7.59
C PHE A 64 -19.73 -2.37 -6.21
N ARG A 65 -18.82 -2.88 -5.38
CA ARG A 65 -19.08 -3.19 -3.96
C ARG A 65 -18.58 -2.06 -3.06
N PRO A 66 -19.17 -1.88 -1.86
CA PRO A 66 -18.56 -1.04 -0.86
C PRO A 66 -17.15 -1.56 -0.56
N ILE A 67 -16.16 -0.81 -1.04
CA ILE A 67 -14.75 -1.06 -0.78
C ILE A 67 -14.57 -0.91 0.74
N GLY A 68 -14.11 -1.99 1.38
CA GLY A 68 -13.82 -1.95 2.82
C GLY A 68 -12.64 -1.02 3.12
N PRO A 69 -12.49 -0.51 4.34
CA PRO A 69 -11.41 0.41 4.70
C PRO A 69 -10.00 -0.14 4.42
N LEU A 70 -9.80 -1.47 4.42
CA LEU A 70 -8.55 -2.10 4.00
C LEU A 70 -8.30 -1.96 2.49
N GLN A 71 -9.34 -2.11 1.68
CA GLN A 71 -9.25 -2.08 0.22
C GLN A 71 -9.01 -0.64 -0.28
N GLU A 72 -9.53 0.37 0.42
CA GLU A 72 -9.17 1.78 0.17
C GLU A 72 -7.67 2.03 0.36
N LEU A 73 -7.09 1.50 1.44
CA LEU A 73 -5.66 1.61 1.72
C LEU A 73 -4.80 0.87 0.67
N LEU A 74 -5.24 -0.31 0.23
CA LEU A 74 -4.55 -1.08 -0.83
C LEU A 74 -4.59 -0.35 -2.17
N ALA A 75 -5.72 0.28 -2.52
CA ALA A 75 -5.84 1.08 -3.73
C ALA A 75 -4.96 2.34 -3.66
N GLU A 76 -4.94 3.05 -2.52
CA GLU A 76 -4.08 4.21 -2.32
C GLU A 76 -2.58 3.84 -2.37
N HIS A 77 -2.20 2.71 -1.77
CA HIS A 77 -0.83 2.19 -1.84
C HIS A 77 -0.41 1.92 -3.29
N ARG A 78 -1.28 1.29 -4.08
CA ARG A 78 -1.03 1.02 -5.49
C ARG A 78 -0.85 2.30 -6.31
N ASP A 79 -1.76 3.27 -6.21
CA ASP A 79 -1.65 4.57 -6.90
C ASP A 79 -0.34 5.29 -6.52
N MET A 80 0.09 5.15 -5.27
CA MET A 80 1.35 5.73 -4.80
C MET A 80 2.58 5.05 -5.40
N ILE A 81 2.60 3.71 -5.45
CA ILE A 81 3.68 2.94 -6.06
C ILE A 81 3.78 3.24 -7.56
N GLU A 82 2.65 3.32 -8.27
CA GLU A 82 2.63 3.69 -9.69
C GLU A 82 3.23 5.07 -9.92
N ARG A 83 2.84 6.08 -9.12
CA ARG A 83 3.44 7.42 -9.18
C ARG A 83 4.94 7.45 -8.84
N ILE A 84 5.37 6.67 -7.85
CA ILE A 84 6.79 6.53 -7.49
C ILE A 84 7.56 5.95 -8.66
N ALA A 85 7.04 4.88 -9.29
CA ALA A 85 7.64 4.26 -10.46
C ALA A 85 7.72 5.22 -11.65
N GLU A 86 6.66 5.98 -11.93
CA GLU A 86 6.66 7.02 -12.99
C GLU A 86 7.72 8.10 -12.73
N LEU A 87 7.88 8.56 -11.49
CA LEU A 87 8.89 9.56 -11.13
C LEU A 87 10.32 8.99 -11.21
N GLN A 88 10.51 7.72 -10.85
CA GLN A 88 11.80 7.04 -11.01
C GLN A 88 12.16 6.85 -12.48
N ASP A 89 11.20 6.43 -13.31
CA ASP A 89 11.39 6.25 -14.75
C ASP A 89 11.78 7.57 -15.44
N ARG A 90 11.08 8.66 -15.14
CA ARG A 90 11.42 10.01 -15.64
C ARG A 90 12.81 10.49 -15.24
N ARG A 91 13.40 9.96 -14.17
CA ARG A 91 14.74 10.30 -13.71
C ARG A 91 15.82 9.45 -14.37
N LEU A 92 15.46 8.26 -14.82
CA LEU A 92 16.34 7.32 -15.51
C LEU A 92 16.42 7.58 -17.02
N SER A 93 15.44 8.31 -17.58
CA SER A 93 15.39 8.74 -18.98
C SER A 93 16.05 10.10 -19.23
#